data_AF-X7YKN0-F1
#
_entry.id   AF-X7YKN0-F1
#
_cell.length_a   1.000
_cell.length_b   1.000
_cell.length_c   1.000
_cell.angle_alpha   90.00
_cell.angle_beta   90.00
_cell.angle_gamma   90.00
#
_symmetry.space_group_name_H-M   'P 1'
#
loop_
_entity.id
_entity.type
_entity.pdbx_description
1 polymer ?
#
loop_
_entity_poly.entity_id
_entity_poly.type
_entity_poly.pdbx_seq_one_letter_code
_entity_poly.pdbx_strand_id
1 'polypeptide(L)' 'MFEDALSGVAAGRAGNFGYVVGIDRLGHAEDLRRNGADVVVTDLAELL' A
#
# COMPACT_ATOMS: atom_id res chain seq x y z
N MET A 1 7.19 -3.02 -3.28
CA MET A 1 7.39 -2.21 -2.05
C MET A 1 6.21 -2.47 -1.13
N PHE A 2 6.41 -2.50 0.18
CA PHE A 2 5.37 -2.75 1.17
C PHE A 2 5.32 -1.59 2.15
N GLU A 3 4.15 -0.97 2.33
CA GLU A 3 4.01 0.24 3.13
C GLU A 3 2.69 0.23 3.90
N ASP A 4 2.70 0.68 5.16
CA ASP A 4 1.50 0.84 6.00
C ASP A 4 1.11 2.32 6.22
N ALA A 5 1.81 3.24 5.54
CA ALA A 5 1.58 4.68 5.59
C ALA A 5 1.23 5.25 4.21
N LEU A 6 0.32 6.23 4.17
CA LEU A 6 -0.07 6.93 2.94
C LEU A 6 1.13 7.59 2.23
N SER A 7 2.04 8.18 3.01
CA SER A 7 3.26 8.81 2.48
C SER A 7 4.21 7.78 1.85
N GLY A 8 4.36 6.61 2.45
CA GLY A 8 5.15 5.51 1.91
C GLY A 8 4.58 5.01 0.60
N VAL A 9 3.26 4.77 0.54
CA VAL A 9 2.56 4.36 -0.68
C VAL A 9 2.71 5.41 -1.80
N ALA A 10 2.47 6.68 -1.49
CA ALA A 10 2.62 7.77 -2.45
C ALA A 10 4.06 7.89 -2.96
N ALA A 11 5.05 7.70 -2.07
CA ALA A 11 6.46 7.67 -2.45
C ALA A 11 6.80 6.47 -3.32
N GLY A 12 6.27 5.28 -3.04
CA GLY A 12 6.44 4.09 -3.88
C GLY A 12 5.87 4.27 -5.28
N ARG A 13 4.69 4.89 -5.38
CA ARG A 13 4.08 5.23 -6.66
C ARG A 13 4.91 6.26 -7.44
N ALA A 14 5.34 7.34 -6.79
CA ALA A 14 6.15 8.39 -7.40
C ALA A 14 7.56 7.92 -7.77
N GLY A 15 8.12 6.98 -6.99
CA GLY A 15 9.38 6.29 -7.25
C GLY A 15 9.28 5.21 -8.35
N ASN A 16 8.09 5.06 -8.96
CA ASN A 16 7.86 4.19 -10.10
C ASN A 16 8.18 2.70 -9.82
N PHE A 17 7.95 2.26 -8.58
CA PHE A 17 8.07 0.85 -8.21
C PHE A 17 7.08 0.00 -9.01
N GLY A 18 7.52 -1.18 -9.45
CA GLY A 18 6.71 -2.06 -10.29
C GLY A 18 5.46 -2.65 -9.61
N TYR A 19 5.42 -2.65 -8.27
CA TYR A 19 4.26 -3.06 -7.49
C TYR A 19 4.32 -2.47 -6.06
N VAL A 20 3.25 -1.83 -5.62
CA VAL A 20 3.11 -1.20 -4.30
C VAL A 20 1.99 -1.89 -3.52
N VAL A 21 2.35 -2.53 -2.41
CA VAL A 21 1.41 -3.18 -1.50
C VAL A 21 1.16 -2.26 -0.31
N GLY A 22 -0.08 -1.83 -0.13
CA GLY A 22 -0.53 -1.14 1.07
C GLY A 22 -0.93 -2.14 2.16
N ILE A 23 -0.60 -1.86 3.42
CA ILE A 23 -1.01 -2.66 4.57
C ILE A 23 -2.00 -1.83 5.41
N ASP A 24 -3.28 -2.20 5.39
CA ASP A 24 -4.31 -1.49 6.14
C ASP A 24 -4.36 -1.95 7.60
N ARG A 25 -3.65 -1.21 8.46
CA ARG A 25 -3.66 -1.44 9.92
C ARG A 25 -4.74 -0.65 10.66
N LEU A 26 -5.38 0.32 10.02
CA LEU A 26 -6.22 1.34 10.67
C LEU A 26 -7.63 1.47 10.08
N GLY A 27 -7.98 0.66 9.08
CA GLY A 27 -9.27 0.73 8.38
C GLY A 27 -9.32 1.79 7.29
N HIS A 28 -8.18 2.18 6.73
CA HIS A 28 -8.02 3.24 5.72
C HIS A 28 -7.65 2.69 4.33
N ALA A 29 -8.09 1.48 3.98
CA ALA A 29 -7.76 0.84 2.71
C ALA A 29 -8.04 1.70 1.47
N GLU A 30 -9.14 2.46 1.46
CA GLU A 30 -9.47 3.35 0.33
C GLU A 30 -8.45 4.49 0.16
N ASP A 31 -7.95 5.06 1.26
CA ASP A 31 -6.91 6.09 1.17
C ASP A 31 -5.59 5.50 0.68
N LEU A 32 -5.23 4.29 1.10
CA LEU A 32 -4.04 3.60 0.57
C LEU A 32 -4.16 3.35 -0.95
N ARG A 33 -5.31 2.87 -1.44
CA ARG A 33 -5.55 2.69 -2.88
C ARG A 33 -5.46 4.02 -3.63
N ARG A 34 -6.12 5.06 -3.14
CA ARG A 34 -6.10 6.40 -3.75
C ARG A 34 -4.71 7.01 -3.82
N ASN A 35 -3.81 6.68 -2.89
CA ASN A 35 -2.43 7.16 -2.87
C ASN A 35 -1.47 6.32 -3.73
N GLY A 36 -1.94 5.23 -4.34
CA GLY A 36 -1.16 4.47 -5.33
C GLY A 36 -0.77 3.06 -4.91
N ALA A 37 -1.44 2.46 -3.93
CA ALA A 37 -1.31 1.03 -3.66
C ALA A 37 -2.02 0.23 -4.76
N ASP A 38 -1.31 -0.72 -5.38
CA ASP A 38 -1.86 -1.63 -6.38
C ASP A 38 -2.77 -2.68 -5.73
N VAL A 39 -2.42 -3.10 -4.52
CA VAL A 39 -3.24 -3.95 -3.66
C VAL A 39 -3.14 -3.46 -2.22
N VAL A 40 -4.22 -3.66 -1.46
CA VAL A 40 -4.23 -3.39 -0.02
C VAL A 40 -4.65 -4.66 0.70
N VAL A 41 -3.82 -5.07 1.65
CA VAL A 41 -4.02 -6.24 2.52
C VAL A 41 -4.09 -5.79 3.97
N THR A 42 -4.71 -6.57 4.85
CA THR A 42 -4.68 -6.28 6.30
C THR A 42 -3.50 -6.97 6.99
N ASP A 43 -3.02 -8.06 6.42
CA ASP A 43 -1.84 -8.79 6.87
C ASP A 43 -1.02 -9.30 5.67
N LEU A 44 0.30 -9.35 5.82
CA LEU A 44 1.19 -9.80 4.74
C LEU A 44 1.06 -11.30 4.45
N ALA A 45 0.56 -12.10 5.39
CA ALA A 45 0.27 -13.52 5.16
C ALA A 45 -0.83 -13.74 4.11
N GLU A 46 -1.63 -12.72 3.76
CA GLU A 46 -2.60 -12.78 2.66
C GLU A 46 -1.93 -12.90 1.27
N LEU A 47 -0.61 -12.71 1.18
CA LEU A 47 0.16 -12.78 -0.06
C LEU A 47 0.89 -14.12 -0.27
N LEU A 48 0.68 -15.10 0.62
CA LEU A 48 1.31 -16.43 0.59
C LEU A 48 0.43 -17.50 -0.06
#